data_AF-A0A4P2QJC1-F1
#
_entry.id   AF-A0A4P2QJC1-F1
#
_cell.length_a   1.000
_cell.length_b   1.000
_cell.length_c   1.000
_cell.angle_alpha   90.00
_cell.angle_beta   90.00
_cell.angle_gamma   90.00
#
_symmetry.space_group_name_H-M   'P 1'
#
loop_
_entity.id
_entity.type
_entity.pdbx_description
1 polymer ?
#
loop_
_entity_poly.entity_id
_entity_poly.type
_entity_poly.pdbx_seq_one_letter_code
_entity_poly.pdbx_strand_id
1 'polypeptide(L)'
;MNREVSRTRHRLGCRFAATLLLGSVAIGIQVSGCSYDDPCAAKLVGCPLGVGGNGGTGGDGGGGGIVPPPAGCDPEIAEGGVDEGCGVFVAANGRGGADGTKTEPLKSINEAIELAVSGGSKRVYLCATDEDEPFDEAVTVPAGVTLYGGLNCSANWELDRTSKTHLTAPQRDVPLRLNASNGTVRILDLHVKAKPIVIDFDDPDYAENYGKSSIAAIADGGSGEVENGSVEFVRCTLEADEAAPGAPGVPFTSGSQRAAQGQDGSAGNKACTAALVPANAPPQNDCGTPDDPSDDSIGGTGGSGTAAQAGAGSAGSPGETENLNGGTRGTGTCGDGRLGRNGEDGGPGANASGKGKLSSDGYTGSAGEDGKPGTPGQGGGGGAGARGGSGACPAGSPGTGGASGGSGGAGGCGGKGGKGGGPGGASIALVSIHAKLSFQEVQLIAKAGGTGGGGAAGQAGGLGGESGPGGEGPTTMSTGCIGGIGGNGGNGGTGGKGGDGHSLGIAYVGTPPPSEGVTIDAQGNDETVKFDDP
;
A
#
# COMPACT_ATOMS: atom_id res chain seq x y z
N MET A 1 5.66 31.35 -49.43
CA MET A 1 5.02 30.20 -50.09
C MET A 1 4.78 29.13 -49.04
N ASN A 2 3.50 28.91 -48.69
CA ASN A 2 2.83 27.70 -48.17
C ASN A 2 3.53 26.83 -47.10
N ARG A 3 2.89 26.35 -46.02
CA ARG A 3 1.46 26.23 -45.68
C ARG A 3 1.33 25.89 -44.18
N GLU A 4 0.26 26.39 -43.56
CA GLU A 4 -0.29 25.99 -42.26
C GLU A 4 -0.88 24.55 -42.25
N VAL A 5 -1.36 24.16 -41.06
CA VAL A 5 -2.51 23.28 -40.70
C VAL A 5 -2.07 22.14 -39.77
N SER A 6 -2.72 21.76 -38.67
CA SER A 6 -3.78 22.30 -37.79
C SER A 6 -3.95 21.27 -36.67
N ARG A 7 -4.17 21.73 -35.43
CA ARG A 7 -4.62 20.90 -34.29
C ARG A 7 -6.15 20.81 -34.34
N THR A 8 -6.72 19.62 -34.14
CA THR A 8 -8.17 19.46 -33.97
C THR A 8 -8.46 18.69 -32.69
N ARG A 9 -9.04 19.38 -31.70
CA ARG A 9 -9.78 18.78 -30.57
C ARG A 9 -11.24 18.63 -31.00
N HIS A 10 -11.87 17.50 -30.71
CA HIS A 10 -13.32 17.34 -30.83
C HIS A 10 -13.95 17.39 -29.43
N ARG A 11 -14.79 18.41 -29.22
CA ARG A 11 -15.92 18.40 -28.27
C ARG A 11 -17.18 18.42 -29.11
N LEU A 12 -18.11 17.50 -28.86
CA LEU A 12 -19.46 17.58 -29.42
C LEU A 12 -20.45 17.52 -28.25
N GLY A 13 -21.03 18.67 -27.94
CA GLY A 13 -22.25 18.77 -27.16
C GLY A 13 -23.44 18.80 -28.12
N CYS A 14 -24.53 18.13 -27.75
CA CYS A 14 -25.82 18.27 -28.40
C CYS A 14 -26.83 18.72 -27.36
N ARG A 15 -27.30 19.96 -27.51
CA ARG A 15 -28.52 20.49 -26.87
C ARG A 15 -29.64 20.41 -27.90
N PHE A 16 -30.77 19.82 -27.54
CA PHE A 16 -32.05 20.19 -28.14
C PHE A 16 -33.09 20.36 -27.03
N ALA A 17 -33.71 21.53 -27.05
CA ALA A 17 -34.80 21.95 -26.18
C ALA A 17 -36.14 21.62 -26.86
N ALA A 18 -37.15 21.23 -26.07
CA ALA A 18 -38.56 21.35 -26.45
C ALA A 18 -39.46 21.40 -25.20
N THR A 19 -39.86 22.64 -24.89
CA THR A 19 -41.21 23.11 -24.54
C THR A 19 -42.02 22.55 -23.35
N LEU A 20 -42.31 23.50 -22.46
CA LEU A 20 -43.28 23.61 -21.36
C LEU A 20 -44.73 23.21 -21.70
N LEU A 21 -45.46 22.60 -20.76
CA LEU A 21 -46.84 22.98 -20.39
C LEU A 21 -47.28 22.38 -19.03
N LEU A 22 -48.08 23.18 -18.32
CA LEU A 22 -48.49 23.13 -16.91
C LEU A 22 -49.47 21.99 -16.54
N GLY A 23 -49.52 21.63 -15.24
CA GLY A 23 -50.74 21.08 -14.62
C GLY A 23 -50.53 20.19 -13.39
N SER A 24 -50.81 20.75 -12.21
CA SER A 24 -50.87 20.15 -10.86
C SER A 24 -51.78 18.92 -10.68
N VAL A 25 -51.45 18.00 -9.74
CA VAL A 25 -52.32 17.52 -8.61
C VAL A 25 -51.65 16.36 -7.80
N ALA A 26 -51.60 16.57 -6.48
CA ALA A 26 -51.68 15.71 -5.27
C ALA A 26 -51.18 14.24 -5.17
N ILE A 27 -50.34 14.04 -4.14
CA ILE A 27 -50.38 13.05 -3.02
C ILE A 27 -50.37 11.54 -3.32
N GLY A 28 -49.39 10.83 -2.72
CA GLY A 28 -49.50 9.40 -2.41
C GLY A 28 -48.17 8.77 -1.96
N ILE A 29 -47.91 8.78 -0.65
CA ILE A 29 -46.86 7.98 -0.01
C ILE A 29 -47.24 6.50 -0.14
N GLN A 30 -46.36 5.66 -0.68
CA GLN A 30 -46.45 4.20 -0.62
C GLN A 30 -45.19 3.66 0.07
N VAL A 31 -45.42 3.00 1.19
CA VAL A 31 -44.46 2.24 1.98
C VAL A 31 -44.40 0.84 1.36
N SER A 32 -43.27 0.47 0.77
CA SER A 32 -43.04 -0.89 0.26
C SER A 32 -42.38 -1.73 1.34
N GLY A 33 -43.19 -2.51 2.06
CA GLY A 33 -42.74 -3.69 2.78
C GLY A 33 -42.84 -4.92 1.88
N CYS A 34 -41.73 -5.64 1.70
CA CYS A 34 -41.72 -6.97 1.10
C CYS A 34 -41.46 -7.99 2.21
N SER A 35 -42.43 -8.88 2.40
CA SER A 35 -42.36 -10.03 3.31
C SER A 35 -41.78 -11.23 2.56
N TYR A 36 -40.92 -11.98 3.24
CA TYR A 36 -40.45 -13.31 2.83
C TYR A 36 -41.58 -14.33 2.98
N ASP A 37 -41.86 -15.10 1.92
CA ASP A 37 -42.66 -16.33 1.99
C ASP A 37 -41.73 -17.54 1.77
N ASP A 38 -41.71 -18.40 2.78
CA ASP A 38 -40.98 -19.67 2.86
C ASP A 38 -42.00 -20.81 2.73
N PRO A 39 -41.99 -21.63 1.66
CA PRO A 39 -42.91 -22.76 1.54
C PRO A 39 -42.18 -24.08 1.77
N CYS A 40 -42.02 -24.49 3.03
CA CYS A 40 -41.86 -25.90 3.40
C CYS A 40 -42.45 -26.21 4.78
N ALA A 41 -43.78 -26.26 4.86
CA ALA A 41 -44.44 -26.98 5.94
C ALA A 41 -45.79 -27.58 5.50
N ALA A 42 -45.93 -28.87 5.80
CA ALA A 42 -47.14 -29.69 5.86
C ALA A 42 -47.71 -30.28 4.55
N LYS A 43 -47.47 -31.59 4.37
CA LYS A 43 -48.56 -32.59 4.36
C LYS A 43 -48.03 -34.02 4.61
N LEU A 44 -48.48 -34.57 5.72
CA LEU A 44 -48.39 -35.98 6.14
C LEU A 44 -49.38 -36.85 5.35
N VAL A 45 -48.93 -37.79 4.50
CA VAL A 45 -49.68 -39.02 4.14
C VAL A 45 -48.70 -40.11 3.60
N GLY A 46 -48.70 -41.30 4.22
CA GLY A 46 -48.50 -42.58 3.53
C GLY A 46 -47.10 -43.22 3.59
N CYS A 47 -46.89 -44.17 4.50
CA CYS A 47 -45.75 -45.09 4.51
C CYS A 47 -46.24 -46.54 4.36
N PRO A 48 -45.85 -47.28 3.32
CA PRO A 48 -45.71 -48.73 3.38
C PRO A 48 -44.23 -49.12 3.47
N LEU A 49 -43.95 -50.03 4.40
CA LEU A 49 -42.66 -50.65 4.67
C LEU A 49 -42.16 -51.44 3.44
N GLY A 50 -40.96 -51.11 2.96
CA GLY A 50 -40.21 -51.85 1.96
C GLY A 50 -38.78 -52.09 2.45
N VAL A 51 -38.45 -53.36 2.66
CA VAL A 51 -37.15 -53.89 3.10
C VAL A 51 -36.21 -54.11 1.91
N GLY A 52 -34.93 -53.77 2.09
CA GLY A 52 -33.79 -54.47 1.45
C GLY A 52 -33.17 -53.83 0.20
N GLY A 53 -31.89 -53.45 0.31
CA GLY A 53 -31.03 -53.09 -0.82
C GLY A 53 -29.66 -52.56 -0.38
N ASN A 54 -28.72 -53.47 -0.10
CA ASN A 54 -27.29 -53.17 -0.01
C ASN A 54 -26.73 -52.85 -1.40
N GLY A 55 -25.71 -51.98 -1.46
CA GLY A 55 -24.73 -51.98 -2.54
C GLY A 55 -24.82 -50.79 -3.49
N GLY A 56 -23.86 -49.88 -3.35
CA GLY A 56 -23.61 -48.79 -4.28
C GLY A 56 -22.46 -47.95 -3.76
N THR A 57 -21.24 -48.47 -3.83
CA THR A 57 -20.03 -47.65 -3.76
C THR A 57 -20.16 -46.56 -4.82
N GLY A 58 -20.23 -45.30 -4.37
CA GLY A 58 -20.22 -44.15 -5.26
C GLY A 58 -18.97 -44.23 -6.14
N GLY A 59 -19.20 -44.21 -7.45
CA GLY A 59 -18.14 -44.31 -8.44
C GLY A 59 -17.20 -43.12 -8.36
N ASP A 60 -15.91 -43.41 -8.47
CA ASP A 60 -14.88 -42.43 -8.74
C ASP A 60 -15.27 -41.66 -10.02
N GLY A 61 -15.50 -40.36 -9.87
CA GLY A 61 -15.71 -39.48 -11.01
C GLY A 61 -14.50 -39.56 -11.92
N GLY A 62 -14.72 -39.99 -13.16
CA GLY A 62 -13.68 -40.09 -14.18
C GLY A 62 -13.04 -38.74 -14.42
N GLY A 63 -11.89 -38.52 -13.79
CA GLY A 63 -10.95 -37.49 -14.21
C GLY A 63 -10.53 -37.81 -15.64
N GLY A 64 -10.51 -36.79 -16.50
CA GLY A 64 -9.94 -36.88 -17.84
C GLY A 64 -8.49 -37.31 -17.73
N GLY A 65 -8.26 -38.62 -17.75
CA GLY A 65 -6.95 -39.22 -17.61
C GLY A 65 -6.06 -38.78 -18.75
N ILE A 66 -4.85 -38.35 -18.41
CA ILE A 66 -3.76 -38.11 -19.34
C ILE A 66 -3.65 -39.35 -20.23
N VAL A 67 -3.80 -39.18 -21.55
CA VAL A 67 -3.47 -40.26 -22.49
C VAL A 67 -1.97 -40.51 -22.31
N PRO A 68 -1.56 -41.70 -21.83
CA PRO A 68 -0.15 -41.98 -21.63
C PRO A 68 0.57 -41.81 -22.97
N PRO A 69 1.72 -41.14 -23.00
CA PRO A 69 2.55 -41.11 -24.20
C PRO A 69 2.83 -42.54 -24.71
N PRO A 70 3.03 -42.73 -26.02
CA PRO A 70 3.56 -43.99 -26.54
C PRO A 70 4.83 -44.38 -25.78
N ALA A 71 5.10 -45.68 -25.61
CA ALA A 71 6.18 -46.15 -24.74
C ALA A 71 7.56 -45.56 -25.07
N GLY A 72 7.88 -45.34 -26.35
CA GLY A 72 9.13 -44.69 -26.77
C GLY A 72 9.18 -43.18 -26.53
N CYS A 73 8.05 -42.54 -26.24
CA CYS A 73 7.95 -41.10 -25.96
C CYS A 73 7.90 -40.78 -24.46
N ASP A 74 8.02 -41.77 -23.60
CA ASP A 74 8.04 -41.59 -22.15
C ASP A 74 9.42 -41.96 -21.61
N PRO A 75 10.22 -41.00 -21.13
CA PRO A 75 11.55 -41.29 -20.60
C PRO A 75 11.56 -42.29 -19.44
N GLU A 76 10.45 -42.49 -18.73
CA GLU A 76 10.40 -43.43 -17.61
C GLU A 76 10.37 -44.90 -18.04
N ILE A 77 9.90 -45.17 -19.26
CA ILE A 77 9.72 -46.53 -19.79
C ILE A 77 10.46 -46.77 -21.12
N ALA A 78 10.94 -45.73 -21.79
CA ALA A 78 11.69 -45.86 -23.03
C ALA A 78 13.03 -46.58 -22.78
N GLU A 79 13.22 -47.74 -23.40
CA GLU A 79 14.46 -48.51 -23.34
C GLU A 79 15.50 -47.92 -24.29
N GLY A 80 16.49 -47.20 -23.75
CA GLY A 80 17.58 -46.62 -24.55
C GLY A 80 17.38 -45.18 -25.00
N GLY A 81 16.45 -44.45 -24.37
CA GLY A 81 16.22 -43.02 -24.62
C GLY A 81 14.95 -42.74 -25.42
N VAL A 82 14.49 -41.50 -25.36
CA VAL A 82 13.24 -41.06 -26.01
C VAL A 82 13.33 -41.21 -27.53
N ASP A 83 12.31 -41.67 -28.24
CA ASP A 83 12.32 -41.79 -29.70
C ASP A 83 12.30 -40.42 -30.43
N GLU A 84 12.85 -40.37 -31.65
CA GLU A 84 12.78 -39.18 -32.50
C GLU A 84 11.32 -38.87 -32.88
N GLY A 85 10.96 -37.58 -32.96
CA GLY A 85 9.60 -37.15 -33.32
C GLY A 85 8.57 -37.26 -32.18
N CYS A 86 8.97 -37.72 -31.00
CA CYS A 86 8.10 -37.76 -29.83
C CYS A 86 7.75 -36.37 -29.27
N GLY A 87 8.56 -35.36 -29.55
CA GLY A 87 8.44 -34.01 -28.99
C GLY A 87 9.61 -33.14 -29.41
N VAL A 88 9.81 -32.06 -28.66
CA VAL A 88 10.85 -31.05 -28.93
C VAL A 88 11.97 -31.17 -27.91
N PHE A 89 13.22 -31.10 -28.37
CA PHE A 89 14.42 -31.35 -27.59
C PHE A 89 15.19 -30.05 -27.30
N VAL A 90 15.62 -29.87 -26.05
CA VAL A 90 16.27 -28.64 -25.54
C VAL A 90 17.55 -28.95 -24.79
N ALA A 91 18.61 -28.20 -25.10
CA ALA A 91 19.92 -28.34 -24.50
C ALA A 91 20.56 -26.96 -24.25
N ALA A 92 21.35 -26.82 -23.18
CA ALA A 92 22.03 -25.55 -22.87
C ALA A 92 23.01 -25.12 -23.98
N ASN A 93 23.62 -26.08 -24.68
CA ASN A 93 24.47 -25.88 -25.85
C ASN A 93 23.71 -25.89 -27.19
N GLY A 94 22.38 -25.92 -27.15
CA GLY A 94 21.52 -25.85 -28.33
C GLY A 94 21.59 -24.50 -29.03
N ARG A 95 20.76 -24.34 -30.07
CA ARG A 95 20.73 -23.13 -30.89
C ARG A 95 19.32 -22.54 -30.94
N GLY A 96 19.22 -21.21 -30.87
CA GLY A 96 17.95 -20.51 -31.07
C GLY A 96 17.43 -20.67 -32.50
N GLY A 97 16.13 -20.92 -32.63
CA GLY A 97 15.48 -21.18 -33.93
C GLY A 97 15.92 -22.47 -34.64
N ALA A 98 16.50 -23.43 -33.91
CA ALA A 98 16.75 -24.77 -34.41
C ALA A 98 15.44 -25.58 -34.55
N ASP A 99 15.50 -26.71 -35.25
CA ASP A 99 14.32 -27.56 -35.47
C ASP A 99 13.85 -28.28 -34.18
N GLY A 100 14.64 -28.24 -33.10
CA GLY A 100 14.28 -28.85 -31.83
C GLY A 100 14.28 -30.37 -31.88
N THR A 101 15.15 -30.95 -32.71
CA THR A 101 15.40 -32.39 -32.83
C THR A 101 16.53 -32.82 -31.90
N LYS A 102 16.76 -34.12 -31.74
CA LYS A 102 17.90 -34.60 -30.92
C LYS A 102 19.26 -34.08 -31.39
N THR A 103 19.42 -33.91 -32.70
CA THR A 103 20.68 -33.45 -33.32
C THR A 103 20.78 -31.94 -33.43
N GLU A 104 19.64 -31.25 -33.44
CA GLU A 104 19.56 -29.79 -33.47
C GLU A 104 18.64 -29.28 -32.35
N PRO A 105 19.05 -29.47 -31.07
CA PRO A 105 18.22 -29.07 -29.95
C PRO A 105 18.13 -27.54 -29.85
N LEU A 106 16.97 -27.08 -29.37
CA LEU A 106 16.76 -25.68 -29.06
C LEU A 106 17.54 -25.26 -27.83
N LYS A 107 17.88 -23.97 -27.76
CA LYS A 107 18.51 -23.39 -26.56
C LYS A 107 17.49 -22.92 -25.52
N SER A 108 16.32 -22.46 -25.96
CA SER A 108 15.27 -21.91 -25.09
C SER A 108 14.14 -22.93 -24.88
N ILE A 109 13.70 -23.04 -23.64
CA ILE A 109 12.54 -23.83 -23.23
C ILE A 109 11.25 -23.19 -23.78
N ASN A 110 11.14 -21.86 -23.77
CA ASN A 110 9.96 -21.18 -24.32
C ASN A 110 9.82 -21.41 -25.84
N GLU A 111 10.91 -21.30 -26.61
CA GLU A 111 10.89 -21.63 -28.05
C GLU A 111 10.43 -23.08 -28.28
N ALA A 112 10.86 -24.00 -27.41
CA ALA A 112 10.50 -25.40 -27.50
C ALA A 112 9.04 -25.68 -27.15
N ILE A 113 8.48 -24.97 -26.16
CA ILE A 113 7.07 -25.03 -25.81
C ILE A 113 6.21 -24.55 -26.99
N GLU A 114 6.57 -23.43 -27.61
CA GLU A 114 5.87 -22.90 -28.79
C GLU A 114 5.87 -23.90 -29.94
N LEU A 115 7.03 -24.52 -30.21
CA LEU A 115 7.16 -25.54 -31.25
C LEU A 115 6.38 -26.82 -30.91
N ALA A 116 6.40 -27.27 -29.65
CA ALA A 116 5.67 -28.46 -29.22
C ALA A 116 4.14 -28.28 -29.28
N VAL A 117 3.66 -27.07 -28.96
CA VAL A 117 2.23 -26.72 -29.04
C VAL A 117 1.79 -26.61 -30.49
N SER A 118 2.55 -25.90 -31.33
CA SER A 118 2.21 -25.72 -32.76
C SER A 118 2.35 -27.02 -33.56
N GLY A 119 3.32 -27.86 -33.23
CA GLY A 119 3.50 -29.21 -33.79
C GLY A 119 2.55 -30.27 -33.22
N GLY A 120 1.81 -29.95 -32.15
CA GLY A 120 0.81 -30.83 -31.54
C GLY A 120 1.37 -31.97 -30.69
N SER A 121 2.69 -32.09 -30.53
CA SER A 121 3.31 -33.10 -29.65
C SER A 121 3.06 -32.79 -28.18
N LYS A 122 3.04 -31.50 -27.82
CA LYS A 122 2.90 -30.96 -26.45
C LYS A 122 3.86 -31.58 -25.42
N ARG A 123 5.01 -32.09 -25.89
CA ARG A 123 6.05 -32.72 -25.07
C ARG A 123 7.38 -32.04 -25.36
N VAL A 124 8.07 -31.65 -24.30
CA VAL A 124 9.38 -31.02 -24.36
C VAL A 124 10.35 -31.82 -23.48
N TYR A 125 11.52 -32.14 -24.04
CA TYR A 125 12.56 -32.94 -23.43
C TYR A 125 13.78 -32.06 -23.18
N LEU A 126 14.19 -31.96 -21.92
CA LEU A 126 15.23 -31.05 -21.46
C LEU A 126 16.45 -31.85 -21.00
N CYS A 127 17.63 -31.44 -21.46
CA CYS A 127 18.88 -31.96 -20.92
C CYS A 127 19.00 -31.69 -19.42
N ALA A 128 19.56 -32.65 -18.70
CA ALA A 128 20.16 -32.37 -17.40
C ALA A 128 21.22 -31.28 -17.54
N THR A 129 21.34 -30.45 -16.51
CA THR A 129 22.34 -29.38 -16.41
C THR A 129 22.97 -29.41 -15.03
N ASP A 130 24.14 -28.81 -14.89
CA ASP A 130 24.73 -28.53 -13.57
C ASP A 130 24.01 -27.34 -12.91
N GLU A 131 24.04 -27.24 -11.58
CA GLU A 131 23.41 -26.12 -10.83
C GLU A 131 24.05 -24.77 -11.21
N ASP A 132 25.33 -24.76 -11.54
CA ASP A 132 26.09 -23.56 -11.91
C ASP A 132 25.84 -23.10 -13.36
N GLU A 133 25.23 -23.96 -14.20
CA GLU A 133 24.87 -23.66 -15.59
C GLU A 133 23.38 -23.94 -15.86
N PRO A 134 22.46 -23.31 -15.12
CA PRO A 134 21.03 -23.52 -15.31
C PRO A 134 20.55 -22.86 -16.61
N PHE A 135 19.38 -23.27 -17.08
CA PHE A 135 18.62 -22.44 -18.01
C PHE A 135 18.20 -21.16 -17.27
N ASP A 136 18.67 -19.99 -17.72
CA ASP A 136 18.34 -18.68 -17.15
C ASP A 136 17.29 -17.96 -18.01
N GLU A 137 16.02 -18.35 -17.85
CA GLU A 137 14.87 -17.75 -18.53
C GLU A 137 13.58 -17.96 -17.72
N ALA A 138 12.64 -17.02 -17.80
CA ALA A 138 11.31 -17.20 -17.22
C ALA A 138 10.43 -18.04 -18.17
N VAL A 139 9.95 -19.20 -17.71
CA VAL A 139 9.22 -20.18 -18.54
C VAL A 139 7.73 -20.14 -18.23
N THR A 140 6.91 -20.08 -19.28
CA THR A 140 5.44 -20.22 -19.15
C THR A 140 4.94 -21.48 -19.86
N VAL A 141 4.33 -22.39 -19.11
CA VAL A 141 3.85 -23.68 -19.61
C VAL A 141 2.32 -23.66 -19.71
N PRO A 142 1.75 -23.77 -20.92
CA PRO A 142 0.30 -23.80 -21.11
C PRO A 142 -0.30 -25.18 -20.86
N ALA A 143 -1.61 -25.23 -20.65
CA ALA A 143 -2.37 -26.44 -20.45
C ALA A 143 -2.15 -27.50 -21.55
N GLY A 144 -1.94 -28.74 -21.14
CA GLY A 144 -1.70 -29.90 -22.00
C GLY A 144 -0.24 -30.15 -22.34
N VAL A 145 0.70 -29.30 -21.88
CA VAL A 145 2.14 -29.49 -22.09
C VAL A 145 2.77 -30.30 -20.96
N THR A 146 3.68 -31.20 -21.32
CA THR A 146 4.55 -31.92 -20.38
C THR A 146 6.02 -31.55 -20.61
N LEU A 147 6.71 -31.16 -19.54
CA LEU A 147 8.16 -30.97 -19.53
C LEU A 147 8.84 -32.16 -18.84
N TYR A 148 9.78 -32.79 -19.53
CA TYR A 148 10.63 -33.86 -19.00
C TYR A 148 12.05 -33.34 -18.86
N GLY A 149 12.55 -33.22 -17.63
CA GLY A 149 13.95 -32.89 -17.34
C GLY A 149 14.82 -34.11 -17.06
N GLY A 150 16.07 -33.85 -16.68
CA GLY A 150 17.00 -34.89 -16.22
C GLY A 150 17.50 -35.83 -17.31
N LEU A 151 17.43 -35.43 -18.59
CA LEU A 151 17.85 -36.31 -19.69
C LEU A 151 19.34 -36.19 -19.99
N ASN A 152 20.00 -37.32 -20.19
CA ASN A 152 21.38 -37.36 -20.66
C ASN A 152 21.44 -37.26 -22.18
N CYS A 153 21.58 -36.03 -22.67
CA CYS A 153 21.59 -35.72 -24.10
C CYS A 153 22.82 -36.24 -24.86
N SER A 154 23.89 -36.56 -24.14
CA SER A 154 25.08 -37.23 -24.72
C SER A 154 24.88 -38.75 -24.82
N ALA A 155 23.95 -39.31 -24.05
CA ALA A 155 23.58 -40.72 -24.05
C ALA A 155 22.16 -40.91 -24.61
N ASN A 156 21.95 -40.47 -25.85
CA ASN A 156 20.70 -40.67 -26.61
C ASN A 156 19.41 -40.15 -25.93
N TRP A 157 19.52 -39.16 -25.03
CA TRP A 157 18.37 -38.61 -24.27
C TRP A 157 17.72 -39.65 -23.36
N GLU A 158 18.54 -40.51 -22.75
CA GLU A 158 18.14 -41.41 -21.68
C GLU A 158 17.86 -40.65 -20.39
N LEU A 159 16.85 -41.09 -19.63
CA LEU A 159 16.55 -40.51 -18.32
C LEU A 159 17.64 -40.86 -17.31
N ASP A 160 18.29 -39.84 -16.76
CA ASP A 160 19.17 -39.98 -15.61
C ASP A 160 18.45 -39.56 -14.34
N ARG A 161 18.03 -40.55 -13.53
CA ARG A 161 17.29 -40.32 -12.28
C ARG A 161 18.13 -39.63 -11.19
N THR A 162 19.43 -39.48 -11.40
CA THR A 162 20.34 -38.81 -10.46
C THR A 162 20.60 -37.36 -10.81
N SER A 163 20.31 -36.96 -12.05
CA SER A 163 20.52 -35.61 -12.56
C SER A 163 19.18 -34.88 -12.74
N LYS A 164 19.20 -33.55 -12.60
CA LYS A 164 18.03 -32.68 -12.83
C LYS A 164 18.33 -31.67 -13.92
N THR A 165 17.27 -31.15 -14.53
CA THR A 165 17.37 -29.91 -15.31
C THR A 165 17.21 -28.73 -14.37
N HIS A 166 18.23 -27.86 -14.28
CA HIS A 166 18.16 -26.66 -13.45
C HIS A 166 17.59 -25.47 -14.24
N LEU A 167 16.60 -24.81 -13.66
CA LEU A 167 15.92 -23.64 -14.21
C LEU A 167 15.96 -22.49 -13.21
N THR A 168 16.39 -21.31 -13.68
CA THR A 168 16.33 -20.05 -12.96
C THR A 168 15.82 -18.96 -13.90
N ALA A 169 15.53 -17.80 -13.35
CA ALA A 169 15.28 -16.58 -14.12
C ALA A 169 16.08 -15.41 -13.53
N PRO A 170 16.11 -14.25 -14.20
CA PRO A 170 16.58 -13.01 -13.60
C PRO A 170 15.88 -12.68 -12.28
N GLN A 171 16.54 -11.88 -11.45
CA GLN A 171 15.94 -11.41 -10.19
C GLN A 171 14.60 -10.70 -10.46
N ARG A 172 13.61 -10.91 -9.58
CA ARG A 172 12.21 -10.45 -9.64
C ARG A 172 11.29 -11.26 -10.57
N ASP A 173 11.84 -12.03 -11.49
CA ASP A 173 11.05 -12.91 -12.33
C ASP A 173 10.75 -14.23 -11.63
N VAL A 174 9.60 -14.81 -11.96
CA VAL A 174 9.20 -16.15 -11.52
C VAL A 174 9.72 -17.13 -12.56
N PRO A 175 10.64 -18.06 -12.22
CA PRO A 175 11.22 -18.97 -13.20
C PRO A 175 10.21 -19.88 -13.89
N LEU A 176 9.19 -20.35 -13.17
CA LEU A 176 8.20 -21.28 -13.72
C LEU A 176 6.75 -20.80 -13.49
N ARG A 177 6.04 -20.50 -14.57
CA ARG A 177 4.60 -20.20 -14.56
C ARG A 177 3.83 -21.30 -15.29
N LEU A 178 2.81 -21.85 -14.64
CA LEU A 178 2.03 -22.97 -15.16
C LEU A 178 0.58 -22.51 -15.31
N ASN A 179 0.13 -22.39 -16.56
CA ASN A 179 -1.23 -21.97 -16.90
C ASN A 179 -2.05 -23.22 -17.22
N ALA A 180 -2.65 -23.82 -16.19
CA ALA A 180 -3.38 -25.07 -16.28
C ALA A 180 -4.89 -24.91 -16.57
N SER A 181 -5.37 -23.69 -16.82
CA SER A 181 -6.78 -23.40 -17.12
C SER A 181 -7.41 -24.41 -18.07
N ASN A 182 -8.39 -25.17 -17.58
CA ASN A 182 -9.12 -26.21 -18.31
C ASN A 182 -8.26 -27.36 -18.90
N GLY A 183 -7.14 -27.70 -18.26
CA GLY A 183 -6.33 -28.85 -18.68
C GLY A 183 -5.33 -29.30 -17.63
N THR A 184 -4.31 -30.02 -18.07
CA THR A 184 -3.28 -30.60 -17.20
C THR A 184 -1.90 -30.16 -17.66
N VAL A 185 -1.06 -29.71 -16.72
CA VAL A 185 0.36 -29.45 -16.94
C VAL A 185 1.17 -30.43 -16.11
N ARG A 186 2.21 -31.03 -16.70
CA ARG A 186 3.06 -32.02 -16.01
C ARG A 186 4.52 -31.61 -16.10
N ILE A 187 5.21 -31.63 -14.96
CA ILE A 187 6.61 -31.24 -14.84
C ILE A 187 7.35 -32.36 -14.14
N LEU A 188 8.42 -32.87 -14.75
CA LEU A 188 9.17 -34.00 -14.24
C LEU A 188 10.67 -33.66 -14.19
N ASP A 189 11.35 -34.00 -13.08
CA ASP A 189 12.82 -33.99 -12.96
C ASP A 189 13.48 -32.61 -13.15
N LEU A 190 12.80 -31.53 -12.73
CA LEU A 190 13.34 -30.16 -12.72
C LEU A 190 13.76 -29.73 -11.31
N HIS A 191 14.83 -28.94 -11.22
CA HIS A 191 15.13 -28.08 -10.06
C HIS A 191 14.93 -26.64 -10.49
N VAL A 192 13.88 -26.02 -9.98
CA VAL A 192 13.52 -24.63 -10.27
C VAL A 192 13.96 -23.77 -9.09
N LYS A 193 14.82 -22.78 -9.33
CA LYS A 193 15.36 -21.88 -8.32
C LYS A 193 15.07 -20.43 -8.67
N ALA A 194 14.32 -19.74 -7.83
CA ALA A 194 14.19 -18.29 -7.93
C ALA A 194 15.39 -17.61 -7.26
N LYS A 195 15.97 -16.60 -7.90
CA LYS A 195 17.10 -15.85 -7.35
C LYS A 195 16.71 -15.06 -6.10
N PRO A 196 17.66 -14.75 -5.20
CA PRO A 196 17.41 -13.84 -4.08
C PRO A 196 17.13 -12.45 -4.61
N ILE A 197 16.30 -11.70 -3.88
CA ILE A 197 16.07 -10.29 -4.18
C ILE A 197 17.03 -9.43 -3.35
N VAL A 198 18.10 -8.97 -3.99
CA VAL A 198 19.14 -8.15 -3.35
C VAL A 198 18.82 -6.66 -3.52
N ILE A 199 19.03 -5.89 -2.45
CA ILE A 199 19.08 -4.43 -2.50
C ILE A 199 20.54 -4.03 -2.73
N ASP A 200 20.91 -3.78 -3.98
CA ASP A 200 22.23 -3.28 -4.35
C ASP A 200 22.21 -1.76 -4.47
N PHE A 201 22.85 -1.05 -3.55
CA PHE A 201 22.87 0.42 -3.57
C PHE A 201 23.71 1.01 -4.71
N ASP A 202 24.50 0.20 -5.42
CA ASP A 202 25.22 0.63 -6.61
C ASP A 202 24.34 0.59 -7.88
N ASP A 203 23.19 -0.10 -7.82
CA ASP A 203 22.16 -0.09 -8.88
C ASP A 203 21.25 1.14 -8.75
N PRO A 204 21.13 2.03 -9.76
CA PRO A 204 20.22 3.19 -9.68
C PRO A 204 18.75 2.82 -9.48
N ASP A 205 18.35 1.61 -9.83
CA ASP A 205 16.97 1.12 -9.78
C ASP A 205 16.71 0.22 -8.55
N TYR A 206 17.63 0.19 -7.56
CA TYR A 206 17.52 -0.63 -6.33
C TYR A 206 16.18 -0.46 -5.60
N ALA A 207 15.57 0.73 -5.69
CA ALA A 207 14.31 1.02 -5.03
C ALA A 207 13.15 0.15 -5.55
N GLU A 208 13.24 -0.35 -6.78
CA GLU A 208 12.26 -1.27 -7.37
C GLU A 208 12.31 -2.67 -6.75
N ASN A 209 13.39 -3.00 -6.04
CA ASN A 209 13.57 -4.31 -5.41
C ASN A 209 12.89 -4.40 -4.03
N TYR A 210 12.57 -3.27 -3.39
CA TYR A 210 11.90 -3.30 -2.09
C TYR A 210 10.56 -4.04 -2.15
N GLY A 211 10.34 -4.91 -1.16
CA GLY A 211 9.12 -5.69 -1.03
C GLY A 211 8.89 -6.73 -2.12
N LYS A 212 9.86 -6.97 -3.01
CA LYS A 212 9.74 -8.00 -4.04
C LYS A 212 9.99 -9.39 -3.47
N SER A 213 9.21 -10.33 -3.96
CA SER A 213 9.17 -11.72 -3.52
C SER A 213 10.13 -12.57 -4.36
N SER A 214 10.69 -13.62 -3.76
CA SER A 214 11.33 -14.71 -4.49
C SER A 214 10.32 -15.86 -4.57
N ILE A 215 9.91 -16.24 -5.79
CA ILE A 215 8.87 -17.25 -6.01
C ILE A 215 9.36 -18.22 -7.08
N ALA A 216 9.50 -19.50 -6.74
CA ALA A 216 10.04 -20.49 -7.68
C ALA A 216 9.03 -20.89 -8.75
N ALA A 217 7.76 -21.11 -8.36
CA ALA A 217 6.70 -21.42 -9.30
C ALA A 217 5.33 -20.82 -8.95
N ILE A 218 4.55 -20.50 -9.99
CA ILE A 218 3.13 -20.14 -9.88
C ILE A 218 2.32 -21.12 -10.74
N ALA A 219 1.38 -21.83 -10.10
CA ALA A 219 0.40 -22.69 -10.73
C ALA A 219 -0.97 -22.01 -10.76
N ASP A 220 -1.41 -21.58 -11.93
CA ASP A 220 -2.71 -20.96 -12.16
C ASP A 220 -3.67 -21.96 -12.81
N GLY A 221 -4.71 -22.34 -12.07
CA GLY A 221 -5.76 -23.26 -12.48
C GLY A 221 -6.95 -22.59 -13.18
N GLY A 222 -6.94 -21.25 -13.31
CA GLY A 222 -8.02 -20.46 -13.89
C GLY A 222 -8.95 -19.82 -12.84
N SER A 223 -10.09 -19.30 -13.29
CA SER A 223 -10.98 -18.42 -12.51
C SER A 223 -11.84 -19.10 -11.43
N GLY A 224 -11.57 -20.35 -11.06
CA GLY A 224 -12.29 -21.07 -9.98
C GLY A 224 -13.77 -21.40 -10.23
N GLU A 225 -14.38 -20.93 -11.33
CA GLU A 225 -15.81 -21.11 -11.64
C GLU A 225 -16.13 -22.34 -12.51
N VAL A 226 -15.16 -22.83 -13.29
CA VAL A 226 -15.27 -23.96 -14.22
C VAL A 226 -14.04 -24.85 -14.04
N GLU A 227 -14.24 -26.17 -14.03
CA GLU A 227 -13.25 -27.23 -13.73
C GLU A 227 -11.79 -26.76 -13.59
N ASN A 228 -11.33 -26.65 -12.33
CA ASN A 228 -9.97 -26.26 -12.02
C ASN A 228 -8.93 -27.09 -12.78
N GLY A 229 -7.98 -26.38 -13.39
CA GLY A 229 -6.79 -26.96 -14.01
C GLY A 229 -5.99 -27.83 -13.06
N SER A 230 -5.32 -28.85 -13.59
CA SER A 230 -4.47 -29.77 -12.81
C SER A 230 -2.99 -29.54 -13.12
N VAL A 231 -2.16 -29.56 -12.09
CA VAL A 231 -0.70 -29.47 -12.20
C VAL A 231 -0.08 -30.63 -11.46
N GLU A 232 0.77 -31.38 -12.15
CA GLU A 232 1.49 -32.53 -11.61
C GLU A 232 2.98 -32.27 -11.59
N PHE A 233 3.60 -32.48 -10.44
CA PHE A 233 5.06 -32.44 -10.28
C PHE A 233 5.58 -33.82 -9.89
N VAL A 234 6.61 -34.28 -10.58
CA VAL A 234 7.25 -35.58 -10.33
C VAL A 234 8.75 -35.37 -10.18
N ARG A 235 9.30 -35.72 -9.01
CA ARG A 235 10.73 -35.59 -8.68
C ARG A 235 11.27 -34.17 -8.89
N CYS A 236 10.45 -33.16 -8.63
CA CYS A 236 10.86 -31.77 -8.78
C CYS A 236 11.35 -31.17 -7.46
N THR A 237 12.29 -30.24 -7.55
CA THR A 237 12.67 -29.35 -6.45
C THR A 237 12.29 -27.93 -6.83
N LEU A 238 11.48 -27.26 -6.00
CA LEU A 238 11.12 -25.85 -6.18
C LEU A 238 11.73 -25.06 -5.02
N GLU A 239 12.65 -24.16 -5.32
CA GLU A 239 13.44 -23.41 -4.33
C GLU A 239 13.26 -21.90 -4.52
N ALA A 240 12.67 -21.25 -3.52
CA ALA A 240 12.65 -19.80 -3.42
C ALA A 240 13.75 -19.32 -2.47
N ASP A 241 14.54 -18.37 -2.94
CA ASP A 241 15.62 -17.78 -2.16
C ASP A 241 15.10 -16.62 -1.30
N GLU A 242 16.00 -15.84 -0.70
CA GLU A 242 15.64 -14.74 0.20
C GLU A 242 14.89 -13.62 -0.53
N ALA A 243 13.79 -13.17 0.07
CA ALA A 243 13.00 -12.06 -0.46
C ALA A 243 13.47 -10.72 0.09
N ALA A 244 13.15 -9.63 -0.63
CA ALA A 244 13.65 -8.31 -0.27
C ALA A 244 12.94 -7.71 0.95
N PRO A 245 13.65 -6.93 1.79
CA PRO A 245 13.01 -6.13 2.81
C PRO A 245 12.05 -5.11 2.19
N GLY A 246 11.13 -4.60 2.99
CA GLY A 246 10.26 -3.50 2.60
C GLY A 246 10.98 -2.15 2.63
N ALA A 247 10.53 -1.23 1.79
CA ALA A 247 11.09 0.11 1.72
C ALA A 247 10.93 0.83 3.08
N PRO A 248 11.97 1.51 3.61
CA PRO A 248 11.78 2.36 4.77
C PRO A 248 10.78 3.47 4.43
N GLY A 249 9.96 3.84 5.41
CA GLY A 249 9.10 5.01 5.31
C GLY A 249 9.96 6.24 5.03
N VAL A 250 9.54 7.04 4.05
CA VAL A 250 10.29 8.24 3.68
C VAL A 250 10.13 9.27 4.81
N PRO A 251 11.23 9.70 5.47
CA PRO A 251 11.14 10.74 6.48
C PRO A 251 10.67 12.04 5.84
N PHE A 252 10.05 12.91 6.64
CA PHE A 252 9.77 14.27 6.18
C PHE A 252 11.10 15.02 5.97
N THR A 253 11.66 14.93 4.77
CA THR A 253 12.91 15.60 4.36
C THR A 253 12.67 16.66 3.29
N SER A 254 11.47 16.71 2.72
CA SER A 254 11.06 17.69 1.72
C SER A 254 10.65 19.03 2.39
N GLY A 255 11.59 19.71 3.04
CA GLY A 255 11.38 21.04 3.63
C GLY A 255 12.14 21.32 4.93
N SER A 256 11.67 22.33 5.67
CA SER A 256 12.14 22.61 7.04
C SER A 256 11.86 21.42 7.96
N GLN A 257 12.83 21.01 8.76
CA GLN A 257 12.70 19.95 9.77
C GLN A 257 11.58 20.23 10.80
N ARG A 258 11.12 21.48 10.84
CA ARG A 258 10.02 21.98 11.68
C ARG A 258 8.93 22.60 10.81
N ALA A 259 7.67 22.44 11.20
CA ALA A 259 6.54 23.15 10.62
C ALA A 259 6.65 24.67 10.83
N ALA A 260 5.81 25.44 10.14
CA ALA A 260 5.89 26.90 10.13
C ALA A 260 5.74 27.48 11.55
N GLN A 261 6.64 28.41 11.88
CA GLN A 261 6.62 29.14 13.15
C GLN A 261 5.53 30.21 13.14
N GLY A 262 4.89 30.40 14.29
CA GLY A 262 3.95 31.49 14.53
C GLY A 262 4.59 32.86 14.38
N GLN A 263 3.89 33.77 13.72
CA GLN A 263 4.31 35.17 13.61
C GLN A 263 4.21 35.89 14.96
N ASP A 264 5.16 36.79 15.21
CA ASP A 264 5.23 37.58 16.44
C ASP A 264 4.09 38.59 16.56
N GLY A 265 3.65 38.84 17.79
CA GLY A 265 2.57 39.75 18.12
C GLY A 265 2.87 41.20 17.72
N SER A 266 1.83 41.90 17.26
CA SER A 266 1.87 43.31 16.94
C SER A 266 1.96 44.16 18.20
N ALA A 267 2.83 45.17 18.17
CA ALA A 267 2.90 46.19 19.22
C ALA A 267 1.57 46.96 19.35
N GLY A 268 1.23 47.36 20.58
CA GLY A 268 0.10 48.23 20.87
C GLY A 268 0.33 49.67 20.40
N ASN A 269 -0.77 50.37 20.11
CA ASN A 269 -0.76 51.75 19.66
C ASN A 269 -0.63 52.72 20.85
N LYS A 270 0.14 53.79 20.63
CA LYS A 270 0.44 54.78 21.66
C LYS A 270 -0.82 55.56 22.10
N ALA A 271 -0.87 55.91 23.38
CA ALA A 271 -1.93 56.76 23.94
C ALA A 271 -1.99 58.14 23.25
N CYS A 272 -3.11 58.84 23.43
CA CYS A 272 -3.32 60.23 22.99
C CYS A 272 -3.31 60.46 21.47
N THR A 273 -3.29 59.39 20.66
CA THR A 273 -3.32 59.44 19.20
C THR A 273 -4.74 59.57 18.63
N ALA A 274 -5.75 59.17 19.41
CA ALA A 274 -7.17 59.27 19.06
C ALA A 274 -8.05 59.22 20.34
N ALA A 275 -9.35 59.44 20.20
CA ALA A 275 -10.31 59.28 21.30
C ALA A 275 -10.50 57.80 21.71
N LEU A 276 -10.47 56.91 20.70
CA LEU A 276 -10.36 55.46 20.82
C LEU A 276 -9.08 55.04 20.12
N VAL A 277 -8.16 54.44 20.85
CA VAL A 277 -6.91 53.88 20.31
C VAL A 277 -7.12 52.37 20.14
N PRO A 278 -7.39 51.88 18.92
CA PRO A 278 -7.57 50.45 18.68
C PRO A 278 -6.22 49.72 18.77
N ALA A 279 -6.25 48.43 19.10
CA ALA A 279 -5.08 47.59 18.91
C ALA A 279 -4.88 47.27 17.41
N ASN A 280 -3.62 46.98 17.05
CA ASN A 280 -3.29 46.47 15.73
C ASN A 280 -3.85 45.05 15.55
N ALA A 281 -4.10 44.67 14.30
CA ALA A 281 -4.55 43.31 13.99
C ALA A 281 -3.51 42.30 14.50
N PRO A 282 -3.96 41.18 15.09
CA PRO A 282 -3.04 40.13 15.51
C PRO A 282 -2.43 39.46 14.28
N PRO A 283 -1.20 38.92 14.40
CA PRO A 283 -0.62 38.08 13.38
C PRO A 283 -1.41 36.78 13.21
N GLN A 284 -1.38 36.23 12.00
CA GLN A 284 -1.92 34.93 11.64
C GLN A 284 -0.78 34.04 11.15
N ASN A 285 -0.81 32.77 11.53
CA ASN A 285 0.04 31.73 11.00
C ASN A 285 -0.82 30.73 10.24
N ASP A 286 -0.62 30.70 8.92
CA ASP A 286 -1.37 29.84 8.00
C ASP A 286 -0.83 28.42 8.11
N CYS A 287 -1.53 27.57 8.85
CA CYS A 287 -1.02 26.25 9.24
C CYS A 287 -1.54 25.10 8.37
N GLY A 288 -2.59 25.37 7.61
CA GLY A 288 -3.23 24.36 6.79
C GLY A 288 -2.66 24.17 5.40
N THR A 289 -3.24 23.16 4.77
CA THR A 289 -3.39 23.14 3.31
C THR A 289 -4.37 24.24 2.90
N PRO A 290 -4.26 24.87 1.70
CA PRO A 290 -5.05 26.04 1.29
C PRO A 290 -6.59 25.98 1.42
N ASP A 291 -7.16 24.82 1.79
CA ASP A 291 -8.58 24.51 1.77
C ASP A 291 -9.22 24.34 3.17
N ASP A 292 -8.46 24.42 4.28
CA ASP A 292 -9.03 24.38 5.64
C ASP A 292 -8.42 25.43 6.58
N PRO A 293 -8.94 26.67 6.61
CA PRO A 293 -8.45 27.73 7.49
C PRO A 293 -8.82 27.53 8.97
N SER A 294 -9.49 26.44 9.33
CA SER A 294 -9.85 26.16 10.74
C SER A 294 -8.68 25.63 11.56
N ASP A 295 -7.57 25.30 10.91
CA ASP A 295 -6.30 24.97 11.55
C ASP A 295 -5.33 26.17 11.66
N ASP A 296 -5.73 27.36 11.21
CA ASP A 296 -4.90 28.55 11.33
C ASP A 296 -4.82 29.03 12.78
N SER A 297 -3.64 29.51 13.15
CA SER A 297 -3.40 30.06 14.48
C SER A 297 -3.33 31.57 14.44
N ILE A 298 -4.15 32.24 15.26
CA ILE A 298 -4.25 33.70 15.27
C ILE A 298 -4.04 34.19 16.69
N GLY A 299 -3.14 35.16 16.85
CA GLY A 299 -2.94 35.84 18.13
C GLY A 299 -4.22 36.54 18.61
N GLY A 300 -4.36 36.71 19.92
CA GLY A 300 -5.44 37.48 20.50
C GLY A 300 -5.22 38.97 20.25
N THR A 301 -6.26 39.67 19.77
CA THR A 301 -6.22 41.12 19.60
C THR A 301 -6.05 41.83 20.94
N GLY A 302 -5.17 42.83 21.00
CA GLY A 302 -5.01 43.66 22.20
C GLY A 302 -6.27 44.49 22.52
N GLY A 303 -6.42 44.89 23.78
CA GLY A 303 -7.55 45.72 24.22
C GLY A 303 -7.39 47.19 23.81
N SER A 304 -8.46 47.80 23.32
CA SER A 304 -8.47 49.22 22.95
C SER A 304 -8.44 50.16 24.16
N GLY A 305 -7.78 51.31 24.04
CA GLY A 305 -7.76 52.36 25.07
C GLY A 305 -8.69 53.53 24.73
N THR A 306 -9.52 53.97 25.68
CA THR A 306 -10.34 55.19 25.57
C THR A 306 -10.10 56.10 26.77
N ALA A 307 -10.60 57.34 26.74
CA ALA A 307 -10.53 58.24 27.88
C ALA A 307 -11.24 57.69 29.15
N ALA A 308 -12.30 56.90 28.97
CA ALA A 308 -13.16 56.44 30.06
C ALA A 308 -12.91 54.99 30.49
N GLN A 309 -12.45 54.15 29.57
CA GLN A 309 -12.37 52.71 29.73
C GLN A 309 -11.12 52.16 29.04
N ALA A 310 -10.71 50.97 29.42
CA ALA A 310 -9.82 50.18 28.59
C ALA A 310 -10.40 48.78 28.38
N GLY A 311 -10.30 48.31 27.16
CA GLY A 311 -10.77 47.00 26.74
C GLY A 311 -9.88 45.89 27.30
N ALA A 312 -10.49 44.74 27.52
CA ALA A 312 -9.76 43.48 27.66
C ALA A 312 -9.16 43.10 26.29
N GLY A 313 -8.07 42.33 26.32
CA GLY A 313 -7.61 41.64 25.13
C GLY A 313 -8.43 40.38 24.85
N SER A 314 -8.47 39.97 23.60
CA SER A 314 -9.12 38.73 23.17
C SER A 314 -8.21 37.53 23.41
N ALA A 315 -8.81 36.34 23.52
CA ALA A 315 -8.05 35.10 23.42
C ALA A 315 -7.56 34.88 21.98
N GLY A 316 -6.45 34.16 21.82
CA GLY A 316 -6.01 33.68 20.51
C GLY A 316 -6.70 32.36 20.12
N SER A 317 -6.71 32.07 18.82
CA SER A 317 -7.30 30.86 18.23
C SER A 317 -6.21 29.89 17.74
N PRO A 318 -6.49 28.58 17.62
CA PRO A 318 -7.69 27.88 18.10
C PRO A 318 -7.81 27.84 19.64
N GLY A 319 -8.97 27.48 20.19
CA GLY A 319 -9.16 27.24 21.63
C GLY A 319 -9.59 28.48 22.44
N GLU A 320 -10.09 29.51 21.78
CA GLU A 320 -10.56 30.76 22.39
C GLU A 320 -11.72 30.58 23.38
N THR A 321 -12.41 29.45 23.37
CA THR A 321 -13.49 29.10 24.34
C THR A 321 -13.01 28.21 25.48
N GLU A 322 -11.95 27.43 25.26
CA GLU A 322 -11.43 26.41 26.19
C GLU A 322 -10.25 26.93 27.02
N ASN A 323 -9.47 27.84 26.43
CA ASN A 323 -8.38 28.55 27.07
C ASN A 323 -8.51 30.05 26.81
N LEU A 324 -9.27 30.72 27.67
CA LEU A 324 -9.41 32.18 27.68
C LEU A 324 -8.10 32.83 28.15
N ASN A 325 -7.16 33.01 27.22
CA ASN A 325 -5.83 33.55 27.49
C ASN A 325 -5.73 35.08 27.31
N GLY A 326 -6.82 35.76 26.96
CA GLY A 326 -6.87 37.22 26.84
C GLY A 326 -6.65 37.96 28.17
N GLY A 327 -5.94 39.07 28.10
CA GLY A 327 -5.67 39.95 29.24
C GLY A 327 -6.96 40.61 29.74
N THR A 328 -7.37 40.27 30.96
CA THR A 328 -8.58 40.84 31.57
C THR A 328 -8.32 42.19 32.22
N ARG A 329 -9.35 43.04 32.26
CA ARG A 329 -9.31 44.29 33.02
C ARG A 329 -10.45 44.35 34.05
N GLY A 330 -10.08 44.33 35.33
CA GLY A 330 -10.98 44.55 36.47
C GLY A 330 -10.87 45.99 37.01
N THR A 331 -11.19 46.19 38.29
CA THR A 331 -11.00 47.47 39.02
C THR A 331 -9.53 47.76 39.39
N GLY A 332 -8.57 46.96 38.89
CA GLY A 332 -7.14 47.01 39.22
C GLY A 332 -6.19 47.14 38.01
N THR A 333 -4.97 46.61 38.16
CA THR A 333 -3.85 46.65 37.20
C THR A 333 -4.22 46.11 35.82
N CYS A 334 -3.56 46.65 34.79
CA CYS A 334 -3.65 46.14 33.43
C CYS A 334 -3.24 44.66 33.41
N GLY A 335 -4.02 43.80 32.73
CA GLY A 335 -3.75 42.37 32.63
C GLY A 335 -3.03 42.00 31.33
N ASP A 336 -1.92 41.30 31.45
CA ASP A 336 -1.17 40.75 30.32
C ASP A 336 -1.93 39.60 29.65
N GLY A 337 -1.67 39.43 28.36
CA GLY A 337 -2.06 38.24 27.63
C GLY A 337 -1.29 37.03 28.14
N ARG A 338 -1.96 35.88 28.22
CA ARG A 338 -1.36 34.61 28.65
C ARG A 338 -0.90 33.79 27.45
N LEU A 339 0.07 32.91 27.70
CA LEU A 339 0.60 31.94 26.74
C LEU A 339 -0.54 31.12 26.09
N GLY A 340 -0.45 30.91 24.78
CA GLY A 340 -1.30 29.96 24.04
C GLY A 340 -0.95 28.51 24.38
N ARG A 341 -1.94 27.62 24.37
CA ARG A 341 -1.68 26.18 24.56
C ARG A 341 -0.92 25.59 23.38
N ASN A 342 0.00 24.68 23.67
CA ASN A 342 0.63 23.89 22.63
C ASN A 342 -0.40 22.99 21.94
N GLY A 343 -0.18 22.74 20.66
CA GLY A 343 -0.91 21.73 19.91
C GLY A 343 -0.58 20.32 20.41
N GLU A 344 -1.53 19.42 20.22
CA GLU A 344 -1.38 17.99 20.48
C GLU A 344 -0.52 17.33 19.40
N ASP A 345 0.36 16.42 19.83
CA ASP A 345 1.15 15.58 18.93
C ASP A 345 0.26 14.61 18.14
N GLY A 346 0.62 14.36 16.89
CA GLY A 346 -0.05 13.40 16.03
C GLY A 346 0.18 11.96 16.51
N GLY A 347 -0.89 11.16 16.49
CA GLY A 347 -0.79 9.73 16.80
C GLY A 347 0.08 8.96 15.80
N PRO A 348 0.77 7.89 16.22
CA PRO A 348 1.55 7.05 15.32
C PRO A 348 0.64 6.32 14.33
N GLY A 349 1.18 6.03 13.14
CA GLY A 349 0.55 5.17 12.16
C GLY A 349 0.51 3.72 12.64
N ALA A 350 -0.57 3.00 12.33
CA ALA A 350 -0.66 1.59 12.67
C ALA A 350 0.38 0.76 11.91
N ASN A 351 0.95 -0.23 12.58
CA ASN A 351 1.75 -1.24 11.90
C ASN A 351 0.86 -2.06 10.96
N ALA A 352 1.45 -2.52 9.87
CA ALA A 352 0.80 -3.46 8.98
C ALA A 352 0.34 -4.72 9.73
N SER A 353 -0.80 -5.26 9.31
CA SER A 353 -1.36 -6.51 9.83
C SER A 353 -1.95 -7.35 8.70
N GLY A 354 -2.23 -8.61 9.01
CA GLY A 354 -2.78 -9.58 8.05
C GLY A 354 -1.70 -10.31 7.24
N LYS A 355 -2.16 -11.24 6.40
CA LYS A 355 -1.27 -12.11 5.61
C LYS A 355 -0.77 -11.44 4.32
N GLY A 356 -1.39 -10.36 3.86
CA GLY A 356 -1.19 -9.82 2.52
C GLY A 356 -2.15 -10.45 1.51
N LYS A 357 -1.89 -10.25 0.22
CA LYS A 357 -2.69 -10.74 -0.91
C LYS A 357 -1.86 -11.65 -1.79
N LEU A 358 -2.51 -12.64 -2.38
CA LEU A 358 -1.92 -13.58 -3.33
C LEU A 358 -2.73 -13.56 -4.63
N SER A 359 -2.05 -13.49 -5.76
CA SER A 359 -2.65 -13.55 -7.10
C SER A 359 -1.75 -14.35 -8.05
N SER A 360 -2.19 -14.48 -9.31
CA SER A 360 -1.37 -15.06 -10.39
C SER A 360 -0.12 -14.22 -10.72
N ASP A 361 -0.03 -12.97 -10.26
CA ASP A 361 1.17 -12.15 -10.36
C ASP A 361 2.17 -12.40 -9.22
N GLY A 362 1.71 -13.00 -8.11
CA GLY A 362 2.53 -13.35 -6.95
C GLY A 362 1.97 -12.80 -5.63
N TYR A 363 2.88 -12.55 -4.68
CA TYR A 363 2.56 -12.07 -3.34
C TYR A 363 2.69 -10.54 -3.21
N THR A 364 1.72 -9.91 -2.54
CA THR A 364 1.78 -8.49 -2.15
C THR A 364 1.51 -8.35 -0.66
N GLY A 365 2.47 -7.83 0.10
CA GLY A 365 2.31 -7.57 1.53
C GLY A 365 1.56 -6.27 1.85
N SER A 366 1.30 -6.04 3.14
CA SER A 366 0.63 -4.82 3.64
C SER A 366 1.64 -3.75 4.07
N ALA A 367 1.44 -2.50 3.65
CA ALA A 367 2.24 -1.36 4.14
C ALA A 367 1.79 -0.92 5.55
N GLY A 368 2.70 -0.26 6.28
CA GLY A 368 2.33 0.47 7.50
C GLY A 368 1.54 1.74 7.15
N GLU A 369 0.69 2.20 8.08
CA GLU A 369 -0.03 3.45 7.90
C GLU A 369 0.87 4.67 8.16
N ASP A 370 0.53 5.80 7.55
CA ASP A 370 1.18 7.07 7.83
C ASP A 370 0.85 7.54 9.26
N GLY A 371 1.79 8.23 9.89
CA GLY A 371 1.53 8.96 11.13
C GLY A 371 0.51 10.08 10.91
N LYS A 372 -0.24 10.43 11.94
CA LYS A 372 -1.17 11.57 11.90
C LYS A 372 -0.38 12.88 12.02
N PRO A 373 -0.86 13.99 11.41
CA PRO A 373 -0.30 15.30 11.68
C PRO A 373 -0.54 15.70 13.13
N GLY A 374 0.37 16.51 13.69
CA GLY A 374 0.12 17.24 14.93
C GLY A 374 -0.88 18.38 14.69
N THR A 375 -1.45 18.90 15.76
CA THR A 375 -2.36 20.04 15.69
C THR A 375 -1.62 21.38 15.86
N PRO A 376 -2.16 22.48 15.33
CA PRO A 376 -1.62 23.83 15.57
C PRO A 376 -1.65 24.21 17.05
N GLY A 377 -0.68 25.01 17.46
CA GLY A 377 -0.72 25.69 18.75
C GLY A 377 -1.75 26.81 18.74
N GLN A 378 -2.35 27.10 19.89
CA GLN A 378 -3.21 28.26 20.07
C GLN A 378 -2.39 29.56 20.01
N GLY A 379 -2.93 30.63 19.42
CA GLY A 379 -2.35 31.97 19.53
C GLY A 379 -2.34 32.51 20.97
N GLY A 380 -1.31 33.28 21.32
CA GLY A 380 -1.21 33.94 22.62
C GLY A 380 -2.35 34.95 22.82
N GLY A 381 -2.73 35.24 24.05
CA GLY A 381 -3.81 36.21 24.30
C GLY A 381 -3.36 37.65 24.07
N GLY A 382 -4.28 38.54 23.72
CA GLY A 382 -3.99 39.97 23.65
C GLY A 382 -3.87 40.59 25.05
N GLY A 383 -2.97 41.56 25.23
CA GLY A 383 -2.90 42.33 26.47
C GLY A 383 -4.08 43.30 26.61
N ALA A 384 -4.46 43.64 27.83
CA ALA A 384 -5.47 44.68 28.07
C ALA A 384 -4.97 46.07 27.65
N GLY A 385 -5.91 46.95 27.28
CA GLY A 385 -5.62 48.36 27.05
C GLY A 385 -5.40 49.14 28.35
N ALA A 386 -4.94 50.38 28.20
CA ALA A 386 -4.89 51.37 29.27
C ALA A 386 -6.02 52.39 29.17
N ARG A 387 -6.45 52.90 30.32
CA ARG A 387 -7.43 54.00 30.38
C ARG A 387 -6.70 55.32 30.14
N GLY A 388 -7.28 56.16 29.30
CA GLY A 388 -6.94 57.55 29.12
C GLY A 388 -7.42 58.44 30.25
N GLY A 389 -7.55 59.73 29.97
CA GLY A 389 -8.13 60.67 30.92
C GLY A 389 -8.02 62.11 30.48
N SER A 390 -9.01 62.91 30.87
CA SER A 390 -8.98 64.36 30.68
C SER A 390 -7.82 64.96 31.48
N GLY A 391 -6.81 65.49 30.77
CA GLY A 391 -5.59 66.05 31.37
C GLY A 391 -4.42 65.08 31.51
N ALA A 392 -4.59 63.80 31.15
CA ALA A 392 -3.50 62.83 31.13
C ALA A 392 -2.65 62.92 29.84
N CYS A 393 -3.30 63.34 28.75
CA CYS A 393 -2.65 63.62 27.47
C CYS A 393 -2.11 65.05 27.41
N PRO A 394 -0.91 65.28 26.82
CA PRO A 394 -0.37 66.61 26.61
C PRO A 394 -1.33 67.52 25.84
N ALA A 395 -1.33 68.82 26.17
CA ALA A 395 -2.12 69.81 25.46
C ALA A 395 -1.77 69.80 23.96
N GLY A 396 -2.79 69.80 23.09
CA GLY A 396 -2.63 69.70 21.63
C GLY A 396 -2.50 68.27 21.10
N SER A 397 -2.65 67.24 21.93
CA SER A 397 -2.70 65.85 21.48
C SER A 397 -3.89 65.60 20.53
N PRO A 398 -3.72 64.74 19.51
CA PRO A 398 -4.81 64.37 18.59
C PRO A 398 -6.02 63.70 19.26
N GLY A 399 -5.86 63.14 20.46
CA GLY A 399 -6.97 62.58 21.25
C GLY A 399 -6.64 62.34 22.71
N THR A 400 -7.59 61.74 23.42
CA THR A 400 -7.55 61.50 24.88
C THR A 400 -7.60 60.03 25.27
N GLY A 401 -7.56 59.12 24.28
CA GLY A 401 -7.57 57.68 24.49
C GLY A 401 -6.30 57.17 25.18
N GLY A 402 -6.45 56.11 25.97
CA GLY A 402 -5.29 55.41 26.53
C GLY A 402 -4.58 54.53 25.50
N ALA A 403 -3.41 54.00 25.85
CA ALA A 403 -2.68 53.09 24.98
C ALA A 403 -3.44 51.78 24.78
N SER A 404 -3.31 51.16 23.60
CA SER A 404 -3.86 49.81 23.39
C SER A 404 -2.92 48.75 23.96
N GLY A 405 -3.46 47.57 24.26
CA GLY A 405 -2.63 46.39 24.54
C GLY A 405 -1.90 45.90 23.28
N GLY A 406 -0.82 45.15 23.49
CA GLY A 406 -0.16 44.40 22.43
C GLY A 406 -0.96 43.15 22.07
N SER A 407 -0.88 42.69 20.83
CA SER A 407 -1.50 41.42 20.45
C SER A 407 -0.67 40.24 20.96
N GLY A 408 -1.30 39.07 21.10
CA GLY A 408 -0.55 37.84 21.25
C GLY A 408 0.17 37.45 19.95
N GLY A 409 1.21 36.63 20.06
CA GLY A 409 1.83 35.96 18.92
C GLY A 409 0.95 34.82 18.41
N ALA A 410 1.03 34.50 17.12
CA ALA A 410 0.34 33.34 16.55
C ALA A 410 0.98 32.04 17.07
N GLY A 411 0.22 30.96 17.17
CA GLY A 411 0.76 29.64 17.49
C GLY A 411 1.49 29.01 16.29
N GLY A 412 2.38 28.06 16.59
CA GLY A 412 3.11 27.30 15.57
C GLY A 412 2.23 26.22 14.93
N CYS A 413 2.55 25.84 13.71
CA CYS A 413 1.78 24.84 12.96
C CYS A 413 2.09 23.41 13.40
N GLY A 414 1.12 22.52 13.26
CA GLY A 414 1.33 21.09 13.48
C GLY A 414 2.35 20.49 12.51
N GLY A 415 3.19 19.60 13.02
CA GLY A 415 4.12 18.81 12.20
C GLY A 415 3.37 17.76 11.37
N LYS A 416 3.78 17.55 10.12
CA LYS A 416 3.24 16.47 9.28
C LYS A 416 3.67 15.09 9.80
N GLY A 417 2.80 14.09 9.67
CA GLY A 417 3.13 12.72 10.05
C GLY A 417 4.17 12.06 9.14
N GLY A 418 4.93 11.12 9.69
CA GLY A 418 5.92 10.32 8.97
C GLY A 418 5.27 9.25 8.10
N LYS A 419 5.90 8.90 6.99
CA LYS A 419 5.36 7.87 6.08
C LYS A 419 5.49 6.47 6.67
N GLY A 420 4.48 5.64 6.44
CA GLY A 420 4.54 4.22 6.78
C GLY A 420 5.62 3.48 5.98
N GLY A 421 6.15 2.40 6.53
CA GLY A 421 7.10 1.53 5.84
C GLY A 421 6.41 0.59 4.84
N GLY A 422 7.11 0.28 3.75
CA GLY A 422 6.65 -0.69 2.74
C GLY A 422 6.68 -2.14 3.24
N PRO A 423 5.89 -3.04 2.64
CA PRO A 423 5.88 -4.46 2.99
C PRO A 423 7.18 -5.17 2.59
N GLY A 424 7.59 -6.17 3.37
CA GLY A 424 8.61 -7.14 2.96
C GLY A 424 8.06 -8.13 1.93
N GLY A 425 8.93 -8.60 1.03
CA GLY A 425 8.59 -9.62 0.03
C GLY A 425 8.54 -11.02 0.65
N ALA A 426 7.82 -11.95 0.03
CA ALA A 426 7.74 -13.33 0.49
C ALA A 426 8.72 -14.24 -0.26
N SER A 427 9.22 -15.28 0.43
CA SER A 427 9.90 -16.41 -0.16
C SER A 427 8.90 -17.57 -0.26
N ILE A 428 8.52 -17.96 -1.48
CA ILE A 428 7.46 -18.95 -1.71
C ILE A 428 7.90 -19.99 -2.74
N ALA A 429 8.01 -21.25 -2.35
CA ALA A 429 8.39 -22.30 -3.29
C ALA A 429 7.29 -22.54 -4.35
N LEU A 430 6.02 -22.61 -3.94
CA LEU A 430 4.90 -22.80 -4.86
C LEU A 430 3.69 -21.92 -4.51
N VAL A 431 3.25 -21.12 -5.47
CA VAL A 431 1.95 -20.44 -5.43
C VAL A 431 0.93 -21.27 -6.20
N SER A 432 -0.26 -21.48 -5.64
CA SER A 432 -1.36 -22.18 -6.28
C SER A 432 -2.63 -21.34 -6.31
N ILE A 433 -3.08 -20.95 -7.49
CA ILE A 433 -4.28 -20.14 -7.70
C ILE A 433 -5.34 -21.04 -8.34
N HIS A 434 -6.28 -21.51 -7.54
CA HIS A 434 -7.35 -22.45 -7.92
C HIS A 434 -6.89 -23.78 -8.55
N ALA A 435 -5.59 -24.07 -8.68
CA ALA A 435 -5.09 -25.28 -9.31
C ALA A 435 -5.27 -26.53 -8.42
N LYS A 436 -5.58 -27.67 -9.05
CA LYS A 436 -5.49 -29.00 -8.42
C LYS A 436 -4.04 -29.48 -8.53
N LEU A 437 -3.39 -29.71 -7.40
CA LEU A 437 -1.99 -30.11 -7.34
C LEU A 437 -1.86 -31.62 -7.10
N SER A 438 -0.85 -32.23 -7.70
CA SER A 438 -0.40 -33.59 -7.43
C SER A 438 1.12 -33.63 -7.34
N PHE A 439 1.65 -34.37 -6.36
CA PHE A 439 3.08 -34.46 -6.09
C PHE A 439 3.53 -35.91 -6.03
N GLN A 440 4.69 -36.18 -6.61
CA GLN A 440 5.40 -37.44 -6.46
C GLN A 440 6.87 -37.13 -6.22
N GLU A 441 7.37 -37.36 -5.01
CA GLU A 441 8.78 -37.12 -4.63
C GLU A 441 9.23 -35.65 -4.85
N VAL A 442 8.38 -34.70 -4.47
CA VAL A 442 8.63 -33.26 -4.66
C VAL A 442 9.22 -32.64 -3.41
N GLN A 443 10.20 -31.76 -3.59
CA GLN A 443 10.77 -30.95 -2.51
C GLN A 443 10.45 -29.47 -2.73
N LEU A 444 9.91 -28.81 -1.71
CA LEU A 444 9.60 -27.39 -1.71
C LEU A 444 10.48 -26.71 -0.66
N ILE A 445 11.27 -25.74 -1.09
CA ILE A 445 12.24 -25.03 -0.24
C ILE A 445 11.94 -23.53 -0.29
N ALA A 446 11.74 -22.93 0.88
CA ALA A 446 11.55 -21.48 1.02
C ALA A 446 12.50 -20.92 2.07
N LYS A 447 13.35 -19.98 1.65
CA LYS A 447 14.24 -19.25 2.55
C LYS A 447 13.51 -18.11 3.27
N ALA A 448 14.24 -17.14 3.83
CA ALA A 448 13.65 -16.06 4.60
C ALA A 448 12.79 -15.13 3.74
N GLY A 449 11.61 -14.80 4.25
CA GLY A 449 10.85 -13.63 3.80
C GLY A 449 11.56 -12.34 4.21
N GLY A 450 11.29 -11.25 3.49
CA GLY A 450 11.87 -9.95 3.78
C GLY A 450 11.23 -9.28 4.99
N THR A 451 12.01 -8.54 5.77
CA THR A 451 11.47 -7.74 6.87
C THR A 451 10.67 -6.55 6.35
N GLY A 452 9.53 -6.23 6.95
CA GLY A 452 8.80 -5.02 6.64
C GLY A 452 9.60 -3.76 6.97
N GLY A 453 9.50 -2.74 6.12
CA GLY A 453 10.21 -1.48 6.28
C GLY A 453 9.80 -0.74 7.54
N GLY A 454 10.75 -0.08 8.21
CA GLY A 454 10.44 0.78 9.35
C GLY A 454 9.69 2.02 8.93
N GLY A 455 8.71 2.47 9.72
CA GLY A 455 8.04 3.75 9.49
C GLY A 455 8.97 4.94 9.77
N ALA A 456 8.70 6.06 9.11
CA ALA A 456 9.49 7.28 9.24
C ALA A 456 9.10 8.12 10.45
N ALA A 457 10.03 8.94 10.96
CA ALA A 457 9.70 9.96 11.94
C ALA A 457 8.78 11.04 11.32
N GLY A 458 7.86 11.58 12.14
CA GLY A 458 7.09 12.77 11.79
C GLY A 458 7.92 14.06 11.89
N GLN A 459 7.41 15.14 11.31
CA GLN A 459 8.00 16.47 11.37
C GLN A 459 7.81 17.09 12.75
N ALA A 460 8.76 17.88 13.24
CA ALA A 460 8.57 18.65 14.46
C ALA A 460 7.54 19.78 14.25
N GLY A 461 6.72 20.07 15.27
CA GLY A 461 5.75 21.18 15.21
C GLY A 461 6.41 22.56 15.27
N GLY A 462 5.78 23.58 14.68
CA GLY A 462 6.25 24.96 14.66
C GLY A 462 6.40 25.57 16.05
N LEU A 463 7.34 26.49 16.23
CA LEU A 463 7.39 27.29 17.46
C LEU A 463 6.24 28.31 17.46
N GLY A 464 5.77 28.71 18.64
CA GLY A 464 4.89 29.88 18.76
C GLY A 464 5.62 31.19 18.46
N GLY A 465 4.86 32.21 18.10
CA GLY A 465 5.34 33.58 17.92
C GLY A 465 5.47 34.32 19.24
N GLU A 466 6.39 35.27 19.30
CA GLU A 466 6.65 36.08 20.48
C GLU A 466 5.48 37.04 20.79
N SER A 467 5.40 37.53 22.02
CA SER A 467 4.35 38.47 22.43
C SER A 467 4.54 39.88 21.87
N GLY A 468 3.44 40.55 21.51
CA GLY A 468 3.45 41.97 21.14
C GLY A 468 3.54 42.89 22.37
N PRO A 469 4.43 43.89 22.41
CA PRO A 469 4.52 44.82 23.54
C PRO A 469 3.28 45.73 23.62
N GLY A 470 2.92 46.15 24.82
CA GLY A 470 1.83 47.10 25.03
C GLY A 470 2.15 48.51 24.51
N GLY A 471 1.12 49.28 24.17
CA GLY A 471 1.29 50.64 23.69
C GLY A 471 1.83 51.58 24.77
N GLU A 472 2.68 52.52 24.37
CA GLU A 472 3.29 53.50 25.27
C GLU A 472 2.33 54.66 25.58
N GLY A 473 2.49 55.27 26.75
CA GLY A 473 1.79 56.50 27.14
C GLY A 473 2.76 57.51 27.76
N PRO A 474 2.34 58.78 27.92
CA PRO A 474 3.06 59.76 28.74
C PRO A 474 3.30 59.21 30.15
N THR A 475 4.31 59.70 30.87
CA THR A 475 4.72 59.21 32.21
C THR A 475 3.61 59.22 33.27
N THR A 476 2.54 59.98 33.04
CA THR A 476 1.34 60.09 33.89
C THR A 476 0.26 59.06 33.56
N MET A 477 0.46 58.21 32.56
CA MET A 477 -0.51 57.22 32.07
C MET A 477 0.08 55.81 32.14
N SER A 478 -0.78 54.83 32.42
CA SER A 478 -0.41 53.42 32.29
C SER A 478 -0.16 53.08 30.81
N THR A 479 0.84 52.25 30.56
CA THR A 479 1.03 51.60 29.25
C THR A 479 -0.04 50.54 29.05
N GLY A 480 -0.27 50.17 27.79
CA GLY A 480 -0.96 48.93 27.48
C GLY A 480 -0.18 47.73 28.02
N CYS A 481 -0.86 46.59 28.14
CA CYS A 481 -0.22 45.35 28.57
C CYS A 481 0.38 44.59 27.41
N ILE A 482 1.37 43.76 27.73
CA ILE A 482 1.99 42.85 26.77
C ILE A 482 0.99 41.74 26.40
N GLY A 483 1.06 41.29 25.15
CA GLY A 483 0.37 40.08 24.72
C GLY A 483 1.01 38.80 25.29
N GLY A 484 0.41 37.66 24.98
CA GLY A 484 0.97 36.35 25.26
C GLY A 484 1.80 35.82 24.09
N ILE A 485 2.74 34.93 24.40
CA ILE A 485 3.44 34.10 23.40
C ILE A 485 2.45 33.08 22.83
N GLY A 486 2.59 32.72 21.56
CA GLY A 486 1.83 31.62 20.93
C GLY A 486 2.25 30.24 21.44
N GLY A 487 1.34 29.28 21.41
CA GLY A 487 1.67 27.89 21.69
C GLY A 487 2.49 27.26 20.56
N ASN A 488 3.36 26.31 20.88
CA ASN A 488 4.03 25.51 19.85
C ASN A 488 3.03 24.56 19.19
N GLY A 489 3.19 24.28 17.89
CA GLY A 489 2.45 23.21 17.24
C GLY A 489 2.90 21.83 17.74
N GLY A 490 2.00 20.85 17.70
CA GLY A 490 2.31 19.47 18.02
C GLY A 490 3.20 18.82 16.95
N ASN A 491 4.01 17.85 17.35
CA ASN A 491 4.83 17.07 16.42
C ASN A 491 3.96 16.12 15.60
N GLY A 492 4.38 15.79 14.38
CA GLY A 492 3.76 14.73 13.61
C GLY A 492 4.07 13.35 14.18
N GLY A 493 3.11 12.43 14.09
CA GLY A 493 3.28 11.05 14.51
C GLY A 493 4.27 10.29 13.63
N THR A 494 4.90 9.24 14.17
CA THR A 494 5.73 8.31 13.41
C THR A 494 4.88 7.43 12.49
N GLY A 495 5.37 7.08 11.31
CA GLY A 495 4.73 6.06 10.46
C GLY A 495 4.81 4.66 11.09
N GLY A 496 3.87 3.80 10.71
CA GLY A 496 3.86 2.39 11.11
C GLY A 496 4.87 1.55 10.34
N LYS A 497 5.28 0.42 10.92
CA LYS A 497 6.12 -0.60 10.26
C LYS A 497 5.31 -1.35 9.20
N GLY A 498 5.94 -1.65 8.06
CA GLY A 498 5.41 -2.57 7.05
C GLY A 498 5.34 -4.02 7.53
N GLY A 499 4.53 -4.83 6.85
CA GLY A 499 4.37 -6.24 7.17
C GLY A 499 5.64 -7.01 6.83
N ASP A 500 6.00 -7.98 7.66
CA ASP A 500 7.05 -8.94 7.30
C ASP A 500 6.51 -9.87 6.22
N GLY A 501 7.38 -10.26 5.30
CA GLY A 501 7.09 -11.25 4.28
C GLY A 501 7.16 -12.66 4.82
N HIS A 502 6.46 -13.57 4.14
CA HIS A 502 6.39 -14.97 4.56
C HIS A 502 7.54 -15.82 4.02
N SER A 503 7.75 -16.96 4.66
CA SER A 503 8.57 -18.08 4.16
C SER A 503 7.65 -19.29 4.08
N LEU A 504 7.22 -19.67 2.87
CA LEU A 504 6.14 -20.66 2.66
C LEU A 504 6.55 -21.71 1.64
N GLY A 505 6.31 -22.99 1.95
CA GLY A 505 6.37 -24.05 0.94
C GLY A 505 5.26 -23.88 -0.08
N ILE A 506 4.01 -23.76 0.39
CA ILE A 506 2.85 -23.56 -0.50
C ILE A 506 2.00 -22.38 -0.02
N ALA A 507 1.75 -21.42 -0.91
CA ALA A 507 0.74 -20.38 -0.73
C ALA A 507 -0.41 -20.64 -1.70
N TYR A 508 -1.66 -20.71 -1.23
CA TYR A 508 -2.77 -21.07 -2.11
C TYR A 508 -4.04 -20.26 -1.93
N VAL A 509 -4.77 -20.09 -3.04
CA VAL A 509 -6.16 -19.62 -3.13
C VAL A 509 -7.01 -20.72 -3.74
N GLY A 510 -8.20 -20.97 -3.20
CA GLY A 510 -9.11 -21.99 -3.70
C GLY A 510 -8.78 -23.41 -3.23
N THR A 511 -8.45 -24.31 -4.16
CA THR A 511 -8.29 -25.76 -3.90
C THR A 511 -7.13 -26.03 -2.94
N PRO A 512 -7.36 -26.73 -1.80
CA PRO A 512 -6.27 -27.12 -0.90
C PRO A 512 -5.28 -28.07 -1.58
N PRO A 513 -3.95 -27.86 -1.42
CA PRO A 513 -2.94 -28.79 -1.92
C PRO A 513 -2.95 -30.11 -1.12
N PRO A 514 -2.59 -31.24 -1.75
CA PRO A 514 -2.36 -32.49 -1.01
C PRO A 514 -1.04 -32.43 -0.25
N SER A 515 -0.93 -33.21 0.83
CA SER A 515 0.30 -33.39 1.61
C SER A 515 1.10 -34.63 1.22
N GLU A 516 0.54 -35.50 0.39
CA GLU A 516 1.20 -36.73 -0.06
C GLU A 516 2.23 -36.41 -1.16
N GLY A 517 3.36 -37.13 -1.13
CA GLY A 517 4.39 -37.03 -2.18
C GLY A 517 5.20 -35.73 -2.18
N VAL A 518 5.06 -34.88 -1.16
CA VAL A 518 5.79 -33.61 -1.03
C VAL A 518 6.53 -33.51 0.31
N THR A 519 7.73 -32.95 0.31
CA THR A 519 8.48 -32.54 1.50
C THR A 519 8.68 -31.03 1.47
N ILE A 520 8.40 -30.36 2.58
CA ILE A 520 8.50 -28.90 2.69
C ILE A 520 9.61 -28.56 3.68
N ASP A 521 10.52 -27.68 3.26
CA ASP A 521 11.56 -27.06 4.08
C ASP A 521 11.41 -25.53 3.98
N ALA A 522 10.65 -24.96 4.91
CA ALA A 522 10.45 -23.52 5.00
C ALA A 522 11.07 -23.00 6.31
N GLN A 523 11.74 -21.85 6.25
CA GLN A 523 12.30 -21.20 7.44
C GLN A 523 11.23 -20.60 8.37
N GLY A 524 9.98 -20.51 7.91
CA GLY A 524 8.82 -20.06 8.68
C GLY A 524 8.13 -21.17 9.49
N ASN A 525 7.21 -20.77 10.37
CA ASN A 525 6.41 -21.71 11.17
C ASN A 525 5.22 -22.33 10.41
N ASP A 526 4.90 -21.81 9.21
CA ASP A 526 3.76 -22.24 8.40
C ASP A 526 4.23 -22.78 7.04
N GLU A 527 4.13 -24.09 6.85
CA GLU A 527 4.57 -24.77 5.62
C GLU A 527 3.59 -24.58 4.44
N THR A 528 2.29 -24.43 4.74
CA THR A 528 1.21 -24.26 3.76
C THR A 528 0.15 -23.29 4.27
N VAL A 529 -0.11 -22.21 3.52
CA VAL A 529 -1.02 -21.14 3.96
C VAL A 529 -2.09 -20.84 2.92
N LYS A 530 -3.36 -20.84 3.39
CA LYS A 530 -4.50 -20.35 2.62
C LYS A 530 -4.57 -18.82 2.65
N PHE A 531 -4.74 -18.23 1.47
CA PHE A 531 -5.09 -16.84 1.24
C PHE A 531 -6.55 -16.71 0.81
N ASP A 532 -7.11 -15.53 1.06
CA ASP A 532 -8.45 -15.18 0.61
C ASP A 532 -8.44 -14.89 -0.89
N ASP A 533 -9.58 -15.12 -1.55
CA ASP A 533 -9.79 -14.77 -2.96
C ASP A 533 -9.63 -13.24 -3.13
N PRO A 534 -8.81 -12.76 -4.10
CA PRO A 534 -8.44 -11.35 -4.24
C PRO A 534 -9.57 -10.29 -4.30
#